data_AF-H3DQZ8-F1
#
_entry.id   AF-H3DQZ8-F1
#
_cell.length_a   1.000
_cell.length_b   1.000
_cell.length_c   1.000
_cell.angle_alpha   90.00
_cell.angle_beta   90.00
_cell.angle_gamma   90.00
#
_symmetry.space_group_name_H-M   'P 1'
#
loop_
_entity.id
_entity.type
_entity.pdbx_description
1 polymer ?
#
loop_
_entity_poly.entity_id
_entity_poly.type
_entity_poly.pdbx_seq_one_letter_code
_entity_poly.pdbx_strand_id
1 'polypeptide(L)'
;FLFCSSKSSFSPPPLVTVFEAHYRQNEPEQMPSGPSFVVVVAIDFGTTSSGYAYAFTKEPECLHVMRRWEGGDPGVSNQKTPTTILLTPDRKFHSFGYAARDFYHDLDPSESKHWLYLEKFKMKLHTTA
;
A
#
# COMPACT_ATOMS: atom_id res chain seq x y z
N PHE A 1 4.15 -7.62 8.04
CA PHE A 1 3.47 -6.34 8.30
C PHE A 1 1.99 -6.60 8.43
N LEU A 2 1.56 -6.95 9.64
CA LEU A 2 0.16 -7.06 10.01
C LEU A 2 -0.17 -5.75 10.73
N PHE A 3 -1.03 -4.92 10.16
CA PHE A 3 -1.66 -3.86 10.94
C PHE A 3 -2.79 -4.51 11.74
N CYS A 4 -2.52 -4.82 13.00
CA CYS A 4 -3.57 -5.07 13.99
C CYS A 4 -3.33 -4.09 15.13
N SER A 5 -4.27 -3.17 15.34
CA SER A 5 -4.36 -2.41 16.58
C SER A 5 -5.36 -3.10 17.48
N SER A 6 -4.88 -3.72 18.55
CA SER A 6 -5.39 -3.47 19.90
C SER A 6 -4.27 -3.80 20.88
N LYS A 7 -4.18 -3.04 21.97
CA LYS A 7 -3.19 -3.26 23.02
C LYS A 7 -3.32 -4.67 23.60
N SER A 8 -2.22 -5.42 23.58
CA SER A 8 -1.77 -6.13 24.78
C SER A 8 -0.24 -6.18 24.74
N SER A 9 0.35 -5.56 25.76
CA SER A 9 1.78 -5.40 26.05
C SER A 9 2.76 -6.28 25.26
N PHE A 10 3.51 -5.67 24.35
CA PHE A 10 4.91 -6.03 24.13
C PHE A 10 5.66 -4.80 23.61
N SER A 11 6.83 -4.53 24.20
CA SER A 11 7.68 -3.38 23.91
C SER A 11 8.10 -3.32 22.42
N PRO A 12 8.09 -2.14 21.77
CA PRO A 12 8.43 -2.04 20.35
C PRO A 12 9.96 -2.02 20.13
N PRO A 13 10.50 -2.72 19.12
CA PRO A 13 11.72 -2.31 18.44
C PRO A 13 11.45 -1.07 17.56
N PRO A 14 12.48 -0.31 17.19
CA PRO A 14 12.32 1.03 16.66
C PRO A 14 11.80 1.01 15.22
N LEU A 15 11.12 2.10 14.83
CA LEU A 15 10.66 2.45 13.48
C LEU A 15 9.35 1.79 13.00
N VAL A 16 8.23 2.12 13.66
CA VAL A 16 6.90 2.12 13.03
C VAL A 16 6.27 3.50 13.23
N THR A 17 6.20 4.30 12.17
CA THR A 17 5.50 5.59 12.15
C THR A 17 4.04 5.36 11.75
N VAL A 18 3.11 5.73 12.63
CA VAL A 18 1.66 5.68 12.41
C VAL A 18 1.18 7.08 12.07
N PHE A 19 0.41 7.24 10.98
CA PHE A 19 -0.31 8.49 10.68
C PHE A 19 -1.78 8.31 11.06
N GLU A 20 -2.29 9.17 11.95
CA GLU A 20 -3.71 9.31 12.25
C GLU A 20 -4.36 10.36 11.35
N ALA A 21 -5.43 9.99 10.63
CA ALA A 21 -6.40 10.95 10.15
C ALA A 21 -7.30 11.38 11.32
N HIS A 22 -6.99 12.54 11.93
CA HIS A 22 -7.73 13.07 13.08
C HIS A 22 -9.08 13.65 12.64
N TYR A 23 -10.19 13.16 13.23
CA TYR A 23 -11.45 13.88 13.32
C TYR A 23 -11.67 14.29 14.79
N ARG A 24 -12.01 15.56 15.01
CA ARG A 24 -11.89 16.24 16.30
C ARG A 24 -13.26 16.49 16.91
N GLN A 25 -13.62 15.86 18.05
CA GLN A 25 -14.71 16.31 18.93
C GLN A 25 -14.40 16.05 20.42
N ASN A 26 -14.82 16.99 21.27
CA ASN A 26 -14.53 17.12 22.71
C ASN A 26 -15.40 16.18 23.60
N GLU A 27 -14.89 15.80 24.79
CA GLU A 27 -15.41 14.76 25.73
C GLU A 27 -16.74 15.08 26.46
N PRO A 28 -17.42 14.08 27.09
CA PRO A 28 -17.02 13.55 28.42
C PRO A 28 -17.02 12.00 28.54
N GLU A 29 -16.11 11.53 29.38
CA GLU A 29 -15.88 10.19 29.98
C GLU A 29 -17.00 9.11 29.84
N GLN A 30 -17.13 8.52 28.65
CA GLN A 30 -17.60 7.14 28.46
C GLN A 30 -16.43 6.37 27.86
N MET A 31 -16.11 5.17 28.38
CA MET A 31 -15.13 4.25 27.78
C MET A 31 -15.34 4.29 26.26
N PRO A 32 -14.45 4.93 25.48
CA PRO A 32 -14.78 5.23 24.11
C PRO A 32 -14.89 3.87 23.43
N SER A 33 -16.07 3.56 22.92
CA SER A 33 -16.20 2.54 21.90
C SER A 33 -15.31 3.04 20.77
N GLY A 34 -14.04 2.61 20.80
CA GLY A 34 -13.05 3.01 19.82
C GLY A 34 -13.61 2.77 18.42
N PRO A 35 -13.12 3.50 17.41
CA PRO A 35 -13.63 3.37 16.06
C PRO A 35 -13.74 1.89 15.68
N SER A 36 -14.96 1.43 15.40
CA SER A 36 -15.20 0.06 15.00
C SER A 36 -14.76 -0.08 13.55
N PHE A 37 -13.57 -0.64 13.35
CA PHE A 37 -13.09 -0.95 12.01
C PHE A 37 -13.97 -2.03 11.39
N VAL A 38 -14.43 -1.82 10.16
CA VAL A 38 -15.26 -2.79 9.43
C VAL A 38 -14.39 -3.75 8.61
N VAL A 39 -13.19 -3.32 8.23
CA VAL A 39 -12.24 -4.07 7.41
C VAL A 39 -10.83 -3.95 8.00
N VAL A 40 -10.11 -5.07 8.03
CA VAL A 40 -8.68 -5.12 8.32
C VAL A 40 -7.96 -5.44 7.02
N VAL A 41 -6.89 -4.69 6.70
CA VAL A 41 -6.11 -4.86 5.47
C VAL A 41 -4.65 -5.16 5.82
N ALA A 42 -4.09 -6.21 5.25
CA ALA A 42 -2.67 -6.52 5.25
C ALA A 42 -2.07 -6.12 3.90
N ILE A 43 -1.06 -5.24 3.91
CA ILE A 43 -0.36 -4.79 2.71
C ILE A 43 1.08 -5.34 2.75
N ASP A 44 1.48 -5.99 1.65
CA ASP A 44 2.82 -6.50 1.43
C ASP A 44 3.50 -5.71 0.32
N PHE A 45 4.37 -4.77 0.67
CA PHE A 45 5.31 -4.16 -0.28
C PHE A 45 6.55 -5.05 -0.39
N GLY A 46 6.48 -6.03 -1.29
CA GLY A 46 7.62 -6.88 -1.62
C GLY A 46 8.64 -6.16 -2.50
N THR A 47 9.82 -6.76 -2.67
CA THR A 47 10.86 -6.22 -3.54
C THR A 47 10.41 -6.14 -5.00
N THR A 48 9.93 -7.25 -5.55
CA THR A 48 9.53 -7.35 -6.97
C THR A 48 8.06 -7.05 -7.16
N SER A 49 7.22 -7.51 -6.24
CA SER A 49 5.78 -7.41 -6.37
C SER A 49 5.15 -7.05 -5.03
N SER A 50 4.09 -6.28 -5.10
CA SER A 50 3.28 -5.86 -3.96
C SER A 50 1.89 -6.50 -4.02
N GLY A 51 1.26 -6.66 -2.87
CA GLY A 51 -0.08 -7.21 -2.77
C GLY A 51 -0.78 -6.78 -1.49
N TYR A 52 -2.06 -7.06 -1.42
CA TYR A 52 -2.81 -6.93 -0.18
C TYR A 52 -3.82 -8.06 -0.02
N ALA A 53 -4.21 -8.28 1.23
CA ALA A 53 -5.35 -9.09 1.62
C ALA A 53 -6.19 -8.32 2.63
N TYR A 54 -7.48 -8.61 2.71
CA TYR A 54 -8.36 -8.00 3.69
C TYR A 54 -9.37 -8.99 4.24
N ALA A 55 -9.91 -8.67 5.41
CA ALA A 55 -10.99 -9.41 6.05
C ALA A 55 -11.99 -8.43 6.66
N PHE A 56 -13.27 -8.78 6.64
CA PHE A 56 -14.27 -8.03 7.39
C PHE A 56 -14.22 -8.42 8.86
N THR A 57 -14.31 -7.44 9.76
CA THR A 57 -14.22 -7.71 11.21
C THR A 57 -15.38 -8.55 11.74
N LYS A 58 -16.50 -8.59 11.03
CA LYS A 58 -17.65 -9.45 11.31
C LYS A 58 -17.50 -10.88 10.80
N GLU A 59 -16.56 -11.10 9.87
CA GLU A 59 -16.32 -12.39 9.20
C GLU A 59 -14.80 -12.67 9.13
N PRO A 60 -14.11 -12.80 10.28
CA PRO A 60 -12.65 -12.87 10.32
C PRO A 60 -12.06 -14.10 9.63
N GLU A 61 -12.84 -15.18 9.50
CA GLU A 61 -12.46 -16.40 8.77
C GLU A 61 -12.52 -16.21 7.24
N CYS A 62 -13.16 -15.15 6.75
CA CYS A 62 -13.28 -14.86 5.32
C CYS A 62 -12.13 -13.95 4.86
N LEU A 63 -11.06 -14.57 4.35
CA LEU A 63 -9.91 -13.86 3.81
C LEU A 63 -10.08 -13.56 2.32
N HIS A 64 -10.05 -12.28 1.98
CA HIS A 64 -10.09 -11.80 0.60
C HIS A 64 -8.69 -11.34 0.17
N VAL A 65 -8.06 -12.13 -0.69
CA VAL A 65 -6.77 -11.76 -1.31
C VAL A 65 -7.05 -11.07 -2.64
N MET A 66 -6.22 -10.10 -3.02
CA MET A 66 -6.29 -9.49 -4.34
C MET A 66 -6.12 -10.56 -5.43
N ARG A 67 -7.06 -10.62 -6.38
CA ARG A 67 -7.02 -11.58 -7.50
C ARG A 67 -6.89 -10.92 -8.88
N ARG A 68 -7.14 -9.62 -8.97
CA ARG A 68 -7.09 -8.83 -10.21
C ARG A 68 -6.56 -7.44 -9.91
N TRP A 69 -5.74 -6.91 -10.82
CA TRP A 69 -5.22 -5.56 -10.77
C TRP A 69 -5.64 -4.81 -12.02
N GLU A 70 -5.87 -3.50 -11.88
CA GLU A 70 -6.04 -2.62 -13.03
C GLU A 70 -4.75 -2.60 -13.87
N GLY A 71 -4.88 -2.74 -15.19
CA GLY A 71 -3.74 -2.91 -16.10
C GLY A 71 -3.11 -4.30 -16.12
N GLY A 72 -3.65 -5.27 -15.36
CA GLY A 72 -3.21 -6.67 -15.46
C GLY A 72 -3.73 -7.36 -16.71
N ASP A 73 -2.97 -8.35 -17.22
CA ASP A 73 -3.36 -9.12 -18.41
C ASP A 73 -4.72 -9.83 -18.23
N PRO A 74 -5.70 -9.60 -19.12
CA PRO A 74 -6.99 -10.28 -19.06
C PRO A 74 -6.82 -11.80 -19.14
N GLY A 75 -7.28 -12.51 -18.10
CA GLY A 75 -7.21 -13.97 -18.03
C GLY A 75 -6.03 -14.53 -17.23
N VAL A 76 -5.06 -13.68 -16.84
CA VAL A 76 -3.98 -14.07 -15.93
C VAL A 76 -4.35 -13.67 -14.50
N SER A 77 -4.44 -14.65 -13.59
CA SER A 77 -4.70 -14.40 -12.17
C SER A 77 -3.45 -13.89 -11.45
N ASN A 78 -3.10 -12.63 -11.65
CA ASN A 78 -2.02 -12.00 -10.91
C ASN A 78 -2.48 -11.60 -9.51
N GLN A 79 -2.04 -12.36 -8.50
CA GLN A 79 -2.30 -12.02 -7.10
C GLN A 79 -1.42 -10.89 -6.58
N LYS A 80 -0.44 -10.44 -7.37
CA LYS A 80 0.46 -9.35 -7.04
C LYS A 80 0.65 -8.41 -8.24
N THR A 81 0.94 -7.15 -7.95
CA THR A 81 1.30 -6.12 -8.91
C THR A 81 2.78 -5.80 -8.81
N PRO A 82 3.49 -5.34 -9.86
CA PRO A 82 4.86 -4.85 -9.73
C PRO A 82 5.02 -3.82 -8.62
N THR A 83 6.11 -3.91 -7.85
CA THR A 83 6.47 -2.88 -6.87
C THR A 83 7.10 -1.70 -7.61
N THR A 84 6.23 -0.93 -8.25
CA THR A 84 6.60 0.17 -9.15
C THR A 84 5.71 1.37 -8.86
N ILE A 85 6.33 2.54 -8.70
CA ILE A 85 5.63 3.81 -8.58
C ILE A 85 6.09 4.75 -9.69
N LEU A 86 5.14 5.47 -10.27
CA LEU A 86 5.39 6.52 -11.25
C LEU A 86 5.02 7.86 -10.63
N LEU A 87 5.96 8.80 -10.67
CA LEU A 87 5.70 10.20 -10.32
C LEU A 87 5.81 11.08 -11.55
N THR A 88 4.94 12.08 -11.60
CA THR A 88 4.96 13.15 -12.58
C THR A 88 6.27 13.96 -12.50
N PRO A 89 6.58 14.80 -13.52
CA PRO A 89 7.76 15.68 -13.48
C PRO A 89 7.82 16.63 -12.27
N ASP A 90 6.67 17.04 -11.73
CA ASP A 90 6.55 17.84 -10.50
C ASP A 90 6.55 17.00 -9.22
N ARG A 91 6.95 15.72 -9.31
CA ARG A 91 7.12 14.77 -8.20
C ARG A 91 5.82 14.45 -7.46
N LYS A 92 4.69 14.54 -8.14
CA LYS A 92 3.39 14.10 -7.61
C LYS A 92 3.15 12.64 -7.95
N PHE A 93 2.41 11.96 -7.08
CA PHE A 93 1.98 10.60 -7.35
C PHE A 93 1.10 10.57 -8.59
N HIS A 94 1.44 9.70 -9.55
CA HIS A 94 0.62 9.44 -10.71
C HIS A 94 -0.07 8.09 -10.58
N SER A 95 0.71 7.00 -10.53
CA SER A 95 0.19 5.64 -10.49
C SER A 95 1.15 4.67 -9.81
N PHE A 96 0.63 3.48 -9.49
CA PHE A 96 1.37 2.35 -8.92
C PHE A 96 1.11 1.07 -9.72
N GLY A 97 2.05 0.13 -9.70
CA GLY A 97 1.81 -1.20 -10.25
C GLY A 97 1.82 -1.29 -11.77
N TYR A 98 0.95 -2.14 -12.34
CA TYR A 98 0.83 -2.29 -13.79
C TYR A 98 0.51 -0.97 -14.49
N ALA A 99 -0.43 -0.18 -13.95
CA ALA A 99 -0.75 1.15 -14.48
C ALA A 99 0.47 2.11 -14.52
N ALA A 100 1.41 2.00 -13.59
CA ALA A 100 2.65 2.78 -13.62
C ALA A 100 3.63 2.28 -14.69
N ARG A 101 3.74 0.96 -14.84
CA ARG A 101 4.58 0.33 -15.86
C ARG A 101 4.06 0.69 -17.26
N ASP A 102 2.79 0.41 -17.52
CA ASP A 102 2.20 0.51 -18.85
C ASP A 102 2.22 1.98 -19.30
N PHE A 103 1.73 2.90 -18.46
CA PHE A 103 1.77 4.34 -18.77
C PHE A 103 3.19 4.84 -19.08
N TYR A 104 4.20 4.49 -18.27
CA TYR A 104 5.57 4.95 -18.51
C TYR A 104 6.17 4.42 -19.82
N HIS A 105 5.86 3.16 -20.17
CA HIS A 105 6.36 2.55 -21.40
C HIS A 105 5.61 3.00 -22.65
N ASP A 106 4.39 3.55 -22.49
CA ASP A 106 3.62 4.16 -23.57
C ASP A 106 4.01 5.64 -23.83
N LEU A 107 4.75 6.28 -22.92
CA LEU A 107 5.25 7.65 -23.12
C LEU A 107 6.28 7.74 -24.25
N ASP A 108 6.27 8.87 -24.94
CA ASP A 108 7.34 9.21 -25.87
C ASP A 108 8.71 9.23 -25.14
N PRO A 109 9.80 8.74 -25.76
CA PRO A 109 11.14 8.73 -25.14
C PRO A 109 11.69 10.12 -24.76
N SER A 110 11.20 11.19 -25.40
CA SER A 110 11.52 12.57 -25.03
C SER A 110 10.82 12.99 -23.74
N GLU A 111 9.58 12.54 -23.53
CA GLU A 111 8.78 12.88 -22.36
C GLU A 111 9.17 12.04 -21.14
N SER A 112 9.32 10.73 -21.30
CA SER A 112 9.58 9.78 -20.19
C SER A 112 10.79 10.14 -19.34
N LYS A 113 11.81 10.79 -19.93
CA LYS A 113 13.00 11.30 -19.21
C LYS A 113 12.69 12.30 -18.09
N HIS A 114 11.55 12.98 -18.17
CA HIS A 114 11.12 13.95 -17.17
C HIS A 114 10.31 13.30 -16.03
N TRP A 115 9.90 12.04 -16.19
CA TRP A 115 9.13 11.29 -15.20
C TRP A 115 10.04 10.52 -14.26
N LEU A 116 9.59 10.30 -13.02
CA LEU A 116 10.30 9.46 -12.07
C LEU A 116 9.67 8.07 -12.04
N TYR A 117 10.30 7.14 -12.76
CA TYR A 117 9.94 5.73 -12.79
C TYR A 117 10.78 4.93 -11.80
N LEU A 118 10.17 4.48 -10.71
CA LEU A 118 10.84 3.79 -9.61
C LEU A 118 10.36 2.34 -9.51
N GLU A 119 11.08 1.44 -10.19
CA GLU A 119 10.90 -0.01 -10.05
C GLU A 119 11.72 -0.56 -8.88
N LYS A 120 11.17 -1.58 -8.19
CA LYS A 120 11.84 -2.32 -7.10
C LYS A 120 12.45 -1.39 -6.05
N PHE A 121 11.75 -0.29 -5.75
CA PHE A 121 12.28 0.80 -4.93
C PHE A 121 12.72 0.34 -3.53
N LYS A 122 12.14 -0.74 -3.00
CA LYS A 122 12.57 -1.34 -1.73
C LYS A 122 14.05 -1.76 -1.74
N MET A 123 14.56 -2.25 -2.87
CA MET A 123 15.99 -2.60 -2.99
C MET A 123 16.88 -1.38 -3.12
N LYS A 124 16.40 -0.31 -3.75
CA LYS A 124 17.14 0.96 -3.86
C LYS A 124 17.38 1.62 -2.49
N LEU A 125 16.65 1.22 -1.44
CA LEU A 125 16.86 1.68 -0.06
C LEU A 125 17.90 0.85 0.71
N HIS A 126 18.30 -0.32 0.20
CA HIS A 126 19.34 -1.18 0.80
C HIS A 126 20.74 -0.96 0.21
N THR A 127 20.87 -0.05 -0.76
CA THR A 127 22.17 0.43 -1.22
C THR A 127 22.67 1.47 -0.22
N THR A 128 23.32 1.01 0.83
CA THR A 128 24.22 1.87 1.63
C THR A 128 25.33 2.32 0.68
N ALA A 129 25.53 3.63 0.58
CA ALA A 129 26.72 4.21 -0.06
C ALA A 129 27.99 3.80 0.69
#